data_AF-A0AB39IYE9-F1
#
_entry.id   AF-A0AB39IYE9-F1
#
_cell.length_a   1.000
_cell.length_b   1.000
_cell.length_c   1.000
_cell.angle_alpha   90.00
_cell.angle_beta   90.00
_cell.angle_gamma   90.00
#
_symmetry.space_group_name_H-M   'P 1'
#
loop_
_entity.id
_entity.type
_entity.pdbx_description
1 polymer ?
#
loop_
_entity_poly.entity_id
_entity_poly.type
_entity_poly.pdbx_seq_one_letter_code
_entity_poly.pdbx_strand_id
1 'polypeptide(L)'
;MKLQQRFMLYTCLIVLISIFIGFICSNLIYNHVVKEQMNDRYLVIAEQLSKQIKEHEITLRASSDFLQTMSDLGYQIALVKEDGEMKMFGEPFKTKKWNDLI
;
A
#
# COMPACT_ATOMS: atom_id res chain seq x y z
N MET A 1 -20.98 47.92 1.20
CA MET A 1 -21.27 46.66 1.91
C MET A 1 -21.71 46.98 3.34
N LYS A 2 -22.87 46.47 3.77
CA LYS A 2 -23.37 46.65 5.15
C LYS A 2 -22.57 45.76 6.11
N LEU A 3 -22.45 46.17 7.38
CA LEU A 3 -21.64 45.50 8.42
C LEU A 3 -21.93 43.99 8.54
N GLN A 4 -23.19 43.60 8.35
CA GLN A 4 -23.65 42.21 8.44
C GLN A 4 -23.14 41.31 7.29
N GLN A 5 -22.97 41.87 6.08
CA GLN A 5 -22.38 41.13 4.95
C GLN A 5 -20.90 40.84 5.17
N ARG A 6 -20.17 41.76 5.83
CA ARG A 6 -18.76 41.55 6.19
C ARG A 6 -18.64 40.40 7.18
N PHE A 7 -19.49 40.38 8.21
CA PHE A 7 -19.53 39.28 9.18
C PHE A 7 -19.79 37.93 8.52
N MET A 8 -20.79 37.84 7.66
CA MET A 8 -21.12 36.62 6.92
C MET A 8 -19.96 36.14 6.04
N LEU A 9 -19.26 37.06 5.37
CA LEU A 9 -18.11 36.75 4.52
C LEU A 9 -16.95 36.17 5.34
N TYR A 10 -16.63 36.78 6.48
CA TYR A 10 -15.54 36.30 7.34
C TYR A 10 -15.86 34.94 7.94
N THR A 11 -17.09 34.69 8.40
CA THR A 11 -17.48 33.37 8.90
C THR A 11 -17.38 32.29 7.82
N CYS A 12 -17.84 32.58 6.61
CA CYS A 12 -17.72 31.66 5.48
C CYS A 12 -16.24 31.35 5.17
N LEU A 13 -15.39 32.38 5.16
CA LEU A 13 -13.96 32.24 4.92
C LEU A 13 -13.29 31.37 6.00
N ILE A 14 -13.60 31.60 7.27
CA ILE A 14 -13.03 30.84 8.39
C ILE A 14 -13.44 29.36 8.32
N VAL A 15 -14.71 29.07 8.03
CA VAL A 15 -15.20 27.70 7.85
C VAL A 15 -14.49 27.02 6.67
N LEU A 16 -14.36 27.73 5.54
CA LEU A 16 -13.64 27.22 4.37
C LEU A 16 -12.19 26.87 4.69
N ILE A 17 -11.46 27.79 5.34
CA ILE A 17 -10.08 27.58 5.74
C ILE A 17 -9.96 26.40 6.70
N SER A 18 -10.89 26.27 7.66
CA SER A 18 -10.90 25.15 8.60
C SER A 18 -11.08 23.80 7.91
N ILE A 19 -11.98 23.71 6.92
CA ILE A 19 -12.20 22.49 6.13
C ILE A 19 -10.93 22.14 5.33
N PHE A 20 -10.30 23.14 4.69
CA PHE A 20 -9.07 22.93 3.93
C PHE A 20 -7.91 22.43 4.81
N ILE A 21 -7.73 23.02 6.00
CA ILE A 21 -6.71 22.58 6.95
C ILE A 21 -6.98 21.15 7.42
N GLY A 22 -8.24 20.84 7.76
CA GLY A 22 -8.63 19.49 8.17
C GLY A 22 -8.38 18.45 7.07
N PHE A 23 -8.68 18.78 5.82
CA PHE A 23 -8.43 17.93 4.67
C PHE A 23 -6.93 17.68 4.46
N ILE A 24 -6.10 18.73 4.54
CA ILE A 24 -4.64 18.61 4.40
C ILE A 24 -4.06 17.76 5.53
N CYS A 25 -4.43 18.03 6.78
CA CYS A 25 -3.96 17.25 7.93
C CYS A 25 -4.36 15.77 7.81
N SER A 26 -5.61 15.48 7.43
CA SER A 26 -6.06 14.10 7.22
C SER A 26 -5.27 13.40 6.12
N ASN A 27 -5.02 14.06 4.99
CA ASN A 27 -4.23 13.51 3.89
C ASN A 27 -2.75 13.34 4.23
N LEU A 28 -2.15 14.25 5.00
CA LEU A 28 -0.76 14.15 5.46
C LEU A 28 -0.59 13.01 6.47
N ILE A 29 -1.49 12.90 7.45
CA ILE A 29 -1.49 11.82 8.43
C ILE A 29 -1.66 10.47 7.72
N TYR A 30 -2.59 10.39 6.75
CA TYR A 30 -2.80 9.19 5.95
C TYR A 30 -1.52 8.79 5.20
N ASN A 31 -0.88 9.72 4.49
CA ASN A 31 0.30 9.39 3.69
C ASN A 31 1.54 9.08 4.54
N HIS A 32 1.73 9.72 5.69
CA HIS A 32 2.92 9.50 6.51
C HIS A 32 2.79 8.28 7.42
N VAL A 33 1.66 8.13 8.10
CA VAL A 33 1.49 7.06 9.11
C VAL A 33 1.04 5.75 8.48
N VAL A 34 0.08 5.80 7.55
CA VAL A 34 -0.54 4.57 7.04
C VAL A 34 0.34 3.91 5.98
N LYS A 35 0.98 4.70 5.11
CA LYS A 35 1.75 4.17 3.99
C LYS A 35 3.05 3.47 4.42
N GLU A 36 3.75 4.06 5.40
CA GLU A 36 5.00 3.52 5.92
C GLU A 36 4.74 2.26 6.77
N GLN A 37 3.77 2.31 7.68
CA GLN A 37 3.36 1.13 8.46
C GLN A 37 2.83 -0.01 7.60
N MET A 38 2.16 0.28 6.48
CA MET A 38 1.70 -0.78 5.57
C MET A 38 2.88 -1.46 4.88
N ASN A 39 3.86 -0.70 4.38
CA ASN A 39 5.00 -1.26 3.67
C ASN A 39 5.83 -2.21 4.54
N ASP A 40 6.13 -1.79 5.78
CA ASP A 40 6.90 -2.61 6.72
C ASP A 40 6.17 -3.91 7.06
N ARG A 41 4.84 -3.86 7.21
CA ARG A 41 4.03 -5.05 7.47
C ARG A 41 4.01 -6.01 6.28
N TYR A 42 3.94 -5.51 5.04
CA TYR A 42 4.02 -6.36 3.86
C TYR A 42 5.39 -7.03 3.70
N LEU A 43 6.47 -6.29 3.99
CA LEU A 43 7.83 -6.83 3.99
C LEU A 43 8.01 -7.94 5.04
N VAL A 44 7.55 -7.72 6.27
CA VAL A 44 7.62 -8.73 7.34
C VAL A 44 6.87 -10.01 6.95
N ILE A 45 5.70 -9.89 6.32
CA ILE A 45 4.93 -11.06 5.86
C ILE A 45 5.68 -11.80 4.75
N ALA A 46 6.29 -11.09 3.80
CA ALA A 46 7.08 -11.69 2.73
C ALA A 46 8.33 -12.41 3.26
N GLU A 47 9.03 -11.81 4.23
CA GLU A 47 10.19 -12.43 4.89
C GLU A 47 9.80 -13.69 5.67
N GLN A 48 8.68 -13.64 6.40
CA GLN A 48 8.16 -14.81 7.12
C GLN A 48 7.79 -15.95 6.17
N LEU A 49 7.13 -15.64 5.05
CA LEU A 49 6.81 -16.61 4.01
C LEU A 49 8.06 -17.25 3.40
N SER A 50 9.05 -16.42 3.04
CA SER A 50 10.33 -16.89 2.51
C SER A 50 11.04 -17.83 3.49
N LYS A 51 11.07 -17.44 4.77
CA LYS A 51 11.66 -18.24 5.85
C LYS A 51 10.94 -19.58 6.02
N GLN A 52 9.60 -19.60 6.03
CA GLN A 52 8.82 -20.82 6.17
C GLN A 52 9.00 -21.79 4.99
N ILE A 53 9.05 -21.28 3.76
CA ILE A 53 9.30 -22.10 2.57
C ILE A 53 10.70 -22.74 2.65
N LYS A 54 11.70 -21.98 3.14
CA LYS A 54 13.08 -22.44 3.28
C LYS A 54 13.30 -23.43 4.42
N GLU A 55 12.69 -23.20 5.58
CA GLU A 55 12.86 -24.05 6.78
C GLU A 55 12.13 -25.39 6.68
N HIS A 56 11.01 -25.45 5.95
CA HIS A 56 10.18 -26.66 5.86
C HIS A 56 10.40 -27.50 4.59
N GLU A 57 11.42 -27.18 3.79
CA GLU A 57 11.71 -27.84 2.49
C GLU A 57 10.45 -28.09 1.65
N ILE A 58 9.52 -27.12 1.68
CA ILE A 58 8.23 -27.26 1.03
C ILE A 58 8.50 -27.43 -0.46
N THR A 59 8.09 -28.57 -1.01
CA THR A 59 8.28 -28.86 -2.43
C THR A 59 7.70 -27.71 -3.27
N LEU A 60 8.38 -27.35 -4.36
CA LEU A 60 8.00 -26.25 -5.26
C LEU A 60 6.51 -26.26 -5.68
N ARG A 61 5.91 -27.46 -5.71
CA ARG A 61 4.49 -27.68 -6.02
C ARG A 61 3.57 -27.27 -4.87
N ALA A 62 3.88 -27.69 -3.65
CA ALA A 62 3.10 -27.33 -2.46
C ALA A 62 3.21 -25.82 -2.15
N SER A 63 4.37 -25.20 -2.41
CA SER A 63 4.51 -23.75 -2.32
C SER A 63 3.75 -23.02 -3.43
N SER A 64 3.75 -23.54 -4.67
CA SER A 64 2.95 -22.95 -5.76
C SER A 64 1.44 -23.00 -5.49
N ASP A 65 0.92 -24.10 -4.93
CA ASP A 65 -0.52 -24.23 -4.60
C ASP A 65 -0.91 -23.28 -3.45
N PHE A 66 -0.03 -23.14 -2.45
CA PHE A 66 -0.20 -22.18 -1.36
C PHE A 66 -0.19 -20.73 -1.87
N LEU A 67 0.77 -20.38 -2.73
CA LEU A 67 0.87 -19.05 -3.34
C LEU A 67 -0.35 -18.73 -4.22
N GLN A 68 -0.88 -19.72 -4.94
CA GLN A 68 -2.12 -19.58 -5.69
C GLN A 68 -3.31 -19.30 -4.78
N THR A 69 -3.44 -20.02 -3.67
CA THR A 69 -4.50 -19.78 -2.67
C THR A 69 -4.41 -18.38 -2.08
N MET A 70 -3.21 -17.90 -1.78
CA MET A 70 -2.99 -16.52 -1.32
C MET A 70 -3.35 -15.49 -2.39
N SER A 71 -3.09 -15.79 -3.66
CA SER A 71 -3.54 -14.98 -4.79
C SER A 71 -5.06 -14.88 -4.87
N ASP A 72 -5.77 -15.98 -4.66
CA ASP A 72 -7.24 -16.02 -4.69
C ASP A 72 -7.87 -15.21 -3.54
N LEU A 73 -7.13 -15.03 -2.43
CA LEU A 73 -7.48 -14.11 -1.34
C LEU A 73 -7.19 -12.63 -1.65
N GLY A 74 -6.61 -12.33 -2.81
CA GLY A 74 -6.34 -10.99 -3.29
C GLY A 74 -4.90 -10.49 -3.08
N TYR A 75 -3.97 -11.34 -2.66
CA TYR A 75 -2.55 -10.97 -2.59
C TYR A 75 -1.88 -11.05 -3.96
N GLN A 76 -1.04 -10.07 -4.29
CA GLN A 76 -0.19 -10.13 -5.48
C GLN A 76 1.20 -10.58 -5.04
N ILE A 77 1.68 -11.72 -5.57
CA ILE A 77 2.96 -12.32 -5.13
C ILE A 77 3.84 -12.61 -6.35
N ALA A 78 5.11 -12.20 -6.29
CA ALA A 78 6.14 -12.55 -7.26
C ALA A 78 7.15 -13.49 -6.61
N LEU A 79 7.36 -14.66 -7.23
CA LEU A 79 8.45 -15.56 -6.90
C LEU A 79 9.58 -15.32 -7.89
N VAL A 80 10.74 -14.90 -7.39
CA VAL A 80 11.95 -14.68 -8.19
C VAL A 80 12.95 -15.79 -7.87
N LYS A 81 13.39 -16.52 -8.89
CA LYS A 81 14.51 -17.47 -8.76
C LYS A 81 15.85 -16.74 -8.84
N GLU A 82 16.92 -17.39 -8.39
CA GLU A 82 18.29 -16.85 -8.47
C GLU A 82 18.75 -16.57 -9.92
N ASP A 83 18.19 -17.28 -10.90
CA ASP A 83 18.45 -17.09 -12.33
C ASP A 83 17.71 -15.88 -12.95
N GLY A 84 16.90 -15.17 -12.15
CA GLY A 84 16.08 -14.05 -12.58
C GLY A 84 14.74 -14.45 -13.22
N GLU A 85 14.41 -15.74 -13.31
CA GLU A 85 13.10 -16.19 -13.75
C GLU A 85 12.05 -15.81 -12.70
N MET A 86 11.00 -15.10 -13.14
CA MET A 86 9.96 -14.59 -12.27
C MET A 86 8.61 -15.26 -12.56
N LYS A 87 7.99 -15.85 -11.54
CA LYS A 87 6.63 -16.39 -11.60
C LYS A 87 5.70 -15.52 -10.77
N MET A 88 4.65 -14.98 -11.40
CA MET A 88 3.65 -14.16 -10.73
C MET A 88 2.41 -14.98 -10.37
N PHE A 89 1.83 -14.67 -9.21
CA PHE A 89 0.56 -15.20 -8.73
C PHE A 89 -0.39 -14.02 -8.46
N GLY A 90 -1.61 -14.08 -9.00
CA GLY A 90 -2.62 -13.01 -8.92
C GLY A 90 -2.58 -12.03 -10.09
N GLU A 91 -3.27 -10.89 -9.95
CA GLU A 91 -3.23 -9.85 -10.97
C GLU A 91 -1.81 -9.26 -11.11
N PRO A 92 -1.41 -8.80 -12.32
CA PRO A 92 -0.15 -8.10 -12.51
C PRO A 92 -0.02 -6.90 -11.55
N PHE A 93 1.19 -6.70 -11.01
CA PHE A 93 1.47 -5.52 -10.19
C PHE A 93 1.19 -4.25 -11.01
N LYS A 94 0.24 -3.43 -10.53
CA LYS A 94 -0.15 -2.18 -11.20
C LYS A 94 1.03 -1.22 -11.13
N THR A 95 1.74 -1.12 -12.24
CA THR A 95 3.03 -0.43 -12.34
C THR A 95 2.84 1.08 -12.24
N LYS A 96 3.52 1.73 -11.30
CA LYS A 96 4.03 3.10 -11.54
C LYS A 96 5.37 3.42 -10.88
N LYS A 97 6.04 2.46 -10.22
CA LYS A 97 7.29 2.76 -9.47
C LYS A 97 8.31 1.63 -9.31
N TRP A 98 8.24 0.57 -10.13
CA TRP A 98 9.19 -0.56 -10.05
C TRP A 98 10.24 -0.56 -11.17
N ASN A 99 10.31 0.49 -11.99
CA ASN A 99 11.22 0.55 -13.14
C ASN A 99 12.60 1.16 -12.82
N ASP A 100 12.85 1.57 -11.58
CA ASP A 100 14.07 2.32 -11.20
C ASP A 100 15.05 1.51 -10.33
N LEU A 101 14.81 0.20 -10.11
CA LEU A 101 15.65 -0.65 -9.26
C LEU A 101 16.06 -2.00 -9.90
N ILE A 102 15.96 -2.12 -11.22
CA ILE A 102 16.58 -3.22 -11.99
C ILE A 102 17.68 -2.64 -12.86
#